data_AF-A0A7X6XJ18-F1
#
_entry.id   AF-A0A7X6XJ18-F1
#
_cell.length_a   1.000
_cell.length_b   1.000
_cell.length_c   1.000
_cell.angle_alpha   90.00
_cell.angle_beta   90.00
_cell.angle_gamma   90.00
#
_symmetry.space_group_name_H-M   'P 1'
#
loop_
_entity.id
_entity.type
_entity.pdbx_description
1 polymer ?
#
loop_
_entity_poly.entity_id
_entity_poly.type
_entity_poly.pdbx_seq_one_letter_code
_entity_poly.pdbx_strand_id
1 'polypeptide(L)'
;MGRRWLGPLLVATTVAAASTAAAGPLYVVKRHPSEVRFRTVYTGDWVHASRIAADIVVNANFYWKNVPLGIIVQEGRLVSRGLRHKPPRPCFVVQQVNGRQRVRIVEAYERGGRIYTRAGRLTNVRTLVQGGPRLVTNGRVTVHRKREGFRGDVARRTNHVGLGITASGRVLIVAQRNVTLQEFARTFVRLGARQAMNLDGGHSATLAVNGRVRLGSGRILAGLAIQRTLKRRG
;
A
#
# COMPACT_ATOMS: atom_id res chain seq x y z
N MET A 1 12.66 7.30 40.38
CA MET A 1 11.82 6.09 40.49
C MET A 1 10.88 5.99 39.31
N GLY A 2 11.15 5.04 38.40
CA GLY A 2 10.45 4.91 37.13
C GLY A 2 9.13 4.16 37.25
N ARG A 3 8.12 4.61 36.51
CA ARG A 3 6.95 3.79 36.17
C ARG A 3 6.93 3.56 34.67
N ARG A 4 7.47 2.41 34.26
CA ARG A 4 7.29 1.82 32.92
C ARG A 4 5.81 1.45 32.77
N TRP A 5 5.07 2.21 31.96
CA TRP A 5 3.71 1.83 31.59
C TRP A 5 3.75 0.98 30.32
N LEU A 6 3.63 -0.34 30.50
CA LEU A 6 3.33 -1.31 29.46
C LEU A 6 1.89 -1.12 29.00
N GLY A 7 1.67 -0.26 28.00
CA GLY A 7 0.42 -0.26 27.24
C GLY A 7 0.26 -1.58 26.47
N PRO A 8 -0.98 -2.03 26.19
CA PRO A 8 -1.22 -3.34 25.61
C PRO A 8 -0.47 -3.49 24.28
N LEU A 9 0.32 -4.57 24.19
CA LEU A 9 1.08 -4.94 23.00
C LEU A 9 0.18 -4.89 21.76
N LEU A 10 0.74 -4.39 20.65
CA LEU A 10 0.13 -4.57 19.33
C LEU A 10 -0.18 -6.06 19.13
N VAL A 11 -1.46 -6.43 19.09
CA VAL A 11 -1.85 -7.73 18.54
C VAL A 11 -1.69 -7.63 17.02
N ALA A 12 -0.51 -8.01 16.53
CA ALA A 12 -0.38 -8.56 15.20
C ALA A 12 -0.87 -10.00 15.30
N THR A 13 -2.05 -10.31 14.78
CA THR A 13 -2.52 -11.69 14.73
C THR A 13 -1.70 -12.42 13.67
N THR A 14 -0.63 -13.09 14.08
CA THR A 14 0.04 -14.12 13.28
C THR A 14 -0.90 -15.32 13.24
N VAL A 15 -1.61 -15.51 12.13
CA VAL A 15 -2.37 -16.75 11.92
C VAL A 15 -1.38 -17.79 11.40
N ALA A 16 -0.92 -18.69 12.28
CA ALA A 16 -0.27 -19.92 11.86
C ALA A 16 -1.36 -20.88 11.36
N ALA A 17 -1.31 -21.27 10.08
CA ALA A 17 -2.21 -22.27 9.52
C ALA A 17 -1.44 -23.57 9.27
N ALA A 18 -2.01 -24.66 9.76
CA ALA A 18 -1.57 -26.03 9.52
C ALA A 18 -1.66 -26.43 8.04
N SER A 19 -0.98 -27.53 7.71
CA SER A 19 -0.41 -27.92 6.43
C SER A 19 -1.35 -28.07 5.22
N THR A 20 -0.75 -27.86 4.04
CA THR A 20 -1.16 -28.17 2.65
C THR A 20 -2.02 -27.18 1.86
N ALA A 21 -2.50 -26.08 2.44
CA ALA A 21 -2.97 -24.91 1.69
C ALA A 21 -1.86 -23.85 1.64
N ALA A 22 -1.73 -23.11 0.53
CA ALA A 22 -0.77 -21.99 0.43
C ALA A 22 -0.80 -21.15 1.72
N ALA A 23 0.35 -21.09 2.42
CA ALA A 23 0.45 -20.48 3.74
C ALA A 23 -0.24 -19.12 3.77
N GLY A 24 -1.00 -18.87 4.84
CA GLY A 24 -1.77 -17.64 5.04
C GLY A 24 -0.92 -16.37 4.94
N PRO A 25 -1.54 -15.17 4.99
CA PRO A 25 -0.78 -13.93 4.92
C PRO A 25 0.25 -13.86 6.05
N LEU A 26 1.48 -13.53 5.70
CA LEU A 26 2.58 -13.36 6.65
C LEU A 26 2.29 -12.24 7.64
N TYR A 27 1.57 -11.21 7.18
CA TYR A 27 1.19 -10.09 8.00
C TYR A 27 -0.09 -9.45 7.48
N VAL A 28 -0.99 -9.10 8.40
CA VAL A 28 -2.21 -8.34 8.14
C VAL A 28 -2.33 -7.23 9.16
N VAL A 29 -2.47 -5.99 8.69
CA VAL A 29 -2.94 -4.88 9.51
C VAL A 29 -4.26 -4.39 8.99
N LYS A 30 -5.19 -4.17 9.92
CA LYS A 30 -6.51 -3.57 9.68
C LYS A 30 -6.68 -2.36 10.59
N ARG A 31 -6.83 -1.16 10.02
CA ARG A 31 -6.97 0.09 10.78
C ARG A 31 -8.03 1.00 10.17
N HIS A 32 -8.74 1.75 11.01
CA HIS A 32 -9.61 2.81 10.51
C HIS A 32 -8.75 4.03 10.10
N PRO A 33 -9.06 4.73 9.01
CA PRO A 33 -8.30 5.92 8.58
C PRO A 33 -8.17 7.05 9.60
N SER A 34 -9.02 7.10 10.63
CA SER A 34 -8.90 8.08 11.73
C SER A 34 -7.86 7.70 12.78
N GLU A 35 -7.49 6.43 12.87
CA GLU A 35 -6.53 5.90 13.85
C GLU A 35 -5.08 6.07 13.40
N VAL A 36 -4.87 6.35 12.11
CA VAL A 36 -3.55 6.38 11.48
C VAL A 36 -3.41 7.53 10.49
N ARG A 37 -2.19 8.05 10.40
CA ARG A 37 -1.76 8.96 9.34
C ARG A 37 -0.95 8.19 8.31
N PHE A 38 -1.17 8.53 7.05
CA PHE A 38 -0.45 7.99 5.91
C PHE A 38 0.45 9.09 5.34
N ARG A 39 1.69 8.72 5.03
CA ARG A 39 2.61 9.58 4.29
C ARG A 39 3.31 8.76 3.22
N THR A 40 3.53 9.34 2.05
CA THR A 40 4.46 8.74 1.11
C THR A 40 5.87 8.77 1.68
N VAL A 41 6.65 7.78 1.29
CA VAL A 41 8.10 7.79 1.45
C VAL A 41 8.65 7.91 0.05
N TYR A 42 9.29 9.02 -0.27
CA TYR A 42 10.11 9.17 -1.47
C TYR A 42 11.27 10.11 -1.14
N THR A 43 12.47 9.54 -1.12
CA THR A 43 13.69 10.21 -0.64
C THR A 43 14.65 10.56 -1.78
N GLY A 44 14.34 10.20 -3.03
CA GLY A 44 15.28 10.29 -4.16
C GLY A 44 16.32 9.16 -4.16
N ASP A 45 16.73 8.71 -2.98
CA ASP A 45 17.68 7.61 -2.78
C ASP A 45 17.09 6.42 -2.03
N TRP A 46 17.79 5.29 -2.10
CA TRP A 46 17.48 4.09 -1.34
C TRP A 46 17.71 4.30 0.15
N VAL A 47 16.67 4.07 0.95
CA VAL A 47 16.77 4.07 2.41
C VAL A 47 16.34 2.73 2.99
N HIS A 48 16.91 2.38 4.13
CA HIS A 48 16.45 1.21 4.87
C HIS A 48 15.20 1.55 5.69
N ALA A 49 14.21 0.65 5.70
CA ALA A 49 12.91 0.88 6.33
C ALA A 49 12.99 1.19 7.83
N SER A 50 14.02 0.71 8.53
CA SER A 50 14.25 1.04 9.95
C SER A 50 14.61 2.51 10.21
N ARG A 51 15.06 3.25 9.19
CA ARG A 51 15.36 4.68 9.30
C ARG A 51 14.13 5.57 9.12
N ILE A 52 13.00 4.99 8.72
CA ILE A 52 11.76 5.72 8.52
C ILE A 52 10.94 5.65 9.81
N ALA A 53 10.76 6.80 10.46
CA ALA A 53 9.95 6.91 11.68
C ALA A 53 8.45 6.62 11.39
N ALA A 54 8.06 5.36 11.46
CA ALA A 54 6.70 4.91 11.23
C ALA A 54 6.44 3.56 11.92
N ASP A 55 5.21 3.32 12.38
CA ASP A 55 4.80 2.01 12.89
C ASP A 55 4.86 0.94 11.79
N ILE A 56 4.52 1.31 10.54
CA ILE A 56 4.55 0.41 9.39
C ILE A 56 5.13 1.14 8.19
N VAL A 57 6.01 0.45 7.46
CA VAL A 57 6.58 0.91 6.20
C VAL A 57 6.40 -0.20 5.17
N VAL A 58 5.86 0.13 4.00
CA VAL A 58 5.69 -0.80 2.88
C VAL A 58 6.18 -0.14 1.60
N ASN A 59 6.89 -0.87 0.74
CA ASN A 59 7.24 -0.36 -0.60
C ASN A 59 5.96 -0.22 -1.43
N ALA A 60 5.95 0.68 -2.42
CA ALA A 60 4.75 0.97 -3.17
C ALA A 60 4.95 0.94 -4.69
N ASN A 61 5.59 1.97 -5.24
CA ASN A 61 5.71 2.16 -6.67
C ASN A 61 6.76 1.22 -7.28
N PHE A 62 6.52 0.78 -8.51
CA PHE A 62 7.56 0.19 -9.36
C PHE A 62 8.58 1.27 -9.75
N TYR A 63 9.81 0.85 -10.04
CA TYR A 63 10.90 1.75 -10.45
C TYR A 63 11.77 1.13 -11.54
N TRP A 64 12.47 1.97 -12.28
CA TRP A 64 13.50 1.59 -13.25
C TRP A 64 14.67 2.55 -13.13
N LYS A 65 15.90 2.04 -12.94
CA LYS A 65 17.11 2.86 -12.73
C LYS A 65 16.89 3.98 -11.70
N ASN A 66 16.32 3.64 -10.54
CA ASN A 66 15.97 4.56 -9.45
C ASN A 66 14.90 5.63 -9.77
N VAL A 67 14.22 5.55 -10.91
CA VAL A 67 13.12 6.44 -11.27
C VAL A 67 11.77 5.75 -11.01
N PRO A 68 10.85 6.34 -10.22
CA PRO A 68 9.53 5.79 -10.02
C PRO A 68 8.70 5.78 -11.32
N LEU A 69 8.10 4.63 -11.64
CA LEU A 69 7.27 4.45 -12.84
C LEU A 69 5.80 4.86 -12.64
N GLY A 70 5.40 5.14 -11.41
CA GLY A 70 4.04 5.52 -11.05
C GLY A 70 3.97 6.91 -10.44
N ILE A 71 2.77 7.47 -10.40
CA ILE A 71 2.48 8.76 -9.75
C ILE A 71 2.82 8.69 -8.26
N ILE A 72 3.45 9.75 -7.74
CA ILE A 72 3.67 9.95 -6.30
C ILE A 72 3.25 11.37 -5.93
N VAL A 73 2.40 11.49 -4.91
CA VAL A 73 2.09 12.77 -4.26
C VAL A 73 2.57 12.72 -2.83
N GLN A 74 3.53 13.58 -2.48
CA GLN A 74 4.08 13.72 -1.14
C GLN A 74 3.66 15.06 -0.56
N GLU A 75 2.95 15.02 0.57
CA GLU A 75 2.49 16.21 1.30
C GLU A 75 1.64 17.18 0.44
N GLY A 76 0.96 16.62 -0.56
CA GLY A 76 0.16 17.35 -1.54
C GLY A 76 0.91 17.89 -2.76
N ARG A 77 2.23 17.64 -2.85
CA ARG A 77 3.05 17.97 -4.01
C ARG A 77 3.23 16.75 -4.90
N LEU A 78 3.03 16.92 -6.21
CA LEU A 78 3.32 15.89 -7.21
C LEU A 78 4.84 15.76 -7.37
N VAL A 79 5.42 14.68 -6.86
CA VAL A 79 6.88 14.44 -6.87
C VAL A 79 7.31 13.40 -7.92
N SER A 80 6.38 12.60 -8.43
CA SER A 80 6.56 11.81 -9.64
C SER A 80 5.29 11.80 -10.47
N ARG A 81 5.42 12.01 -11.78
CA ARG A 81 4.31 12.00 -12.75
C ARG A 81 3.95 10.59 -13.22
N GLY A 82 4.81 9.61 -12.95
CA GLY A 82 4.71 8.27 -13.52
C GLY A 82 4.97 8.24 -15.03
N LEU A 83 4.82 7.06 -15.62
CA LEU A 83 5.04 6.85 -17.04
C LEU A 83 3.97 7.54 -17.90
N ARG A 84 4.43 8.24 -18.95
CA ARG A 84 3.57 8.78 -20.01
C ARG A 84 2.93 7.64 -20.83
N HIS A 85 1.77 7.92 -21.42
CA HIS A 85 1.05 6.99 -22.31
C HIS A 85 0.69 5.63 -21.69
N LYS A 86 0.64 5.52 -20.36
CA LYS A 86 0.09 4.35 -19.67
C LYS A 86 -1.41 4.54 -19.41
N PRO A 87 -2.20 3.45 -19.47
CA PRO A 87 -3.59 3.52 -19.05
C PRO A 87 -3.68 3.92 -17.57
N PRO A 88 -4.83 4.45 -17.11
CA PRO A 88 -5.04 4.71 -15.70
C PRO A 88 -4.77 3.47 -14.85
N ARG A 89 -3.97 3.63 -13.80
CA ARG A 89 -3.53 2.54 -12.92
C ARG A 89 -4.02 2.73 -11.49
N PRO A 90 -4.13 1.64 -10.70
CA PRO A 90 -4.54 1.72 -9.31
C PRO A 90 -3.59 2.62 -8.50
N CYS A 91 -4.20 3.56 -7.79
CA CYS A 91 -3.54 4.44 -6.84
C CYS A 91 -4.21 4.28 -5.48
N PHE A 92 -3.40 4.17 -4.43
CA PHE A 92 -3.86 4.41 -3.07
C PHE A 92 -3.80 5.92 -2.83
N VAL A 93 -4.95 6.53 -2.54
CA VAL A 93 -5.12 7.98 -2.46
C VAL A 93 -5.65 8.36 -1.09
N VAL A 94 -5.00 9.34 -0.46
CA VAL A 94 -5.46 9.97 0.77
C VAL A 94 -5.74 11.45 0.48
N GLN A 95 -7.01 11.82 0.58
CA GLN A 95 -7.48 13.20 0.44
C GLN A 95 -7.83 13.79 1.80
N GLN A 96 -7.76 15.11 1.92
CA GLN A 96 -8.38 15.84 3.02
C GLN A 96 -9.73 16.37 2.58
N VAL A 97 -10.79 16.01 3.31
CA VAL A 97 -12.17 16.42 3.05
C VAL A 97 -12.79 16.81 4.39
N ASN A 98 -13.19 18.07 4.54
CA ASN A 98 -13.82 18.61 5.76
C ASN A 98 -13.01 18.27 7.04
N GLY A 99 -11.69 18.50 6.99
CA GLY A 99 -10.78 18.22 8.11
C GLY A 99 -10.51 16.73 8.39
N ARG A 100 -11.04 15.81 7.58
CA ARG A 100 -10.89 14.36 7.75
C ARG A 100 -10.13 13.71 6.59
N GLN A 101 -9.41 12.64 6.90
CA GLN A 101 -8.77 11.79 5.89
C GLN A 101 -9.82 10.93 5.17
N ARG A 102 -9.90 11.08 3.84
CA ARG A 102 -10.64 10.17 2.96
C ARG A 102 -9.66 9.30 2.20
N VAL A 103 -9.69 7.99 2.45
CA VAL A 103 -8.80 7.01 1.82
C VAL A 103 -9.56 6.24 0.74
N ARG A 104 -8.95 6.08 -0.45
CA ARG A 104 -9.55 5.40 -1.60
C ARG A 104 -8.50 4.62 -2.38
N ILE A 105 -8.94 3.56 -3.06
CA ILE A 105 -8.13 2.94 -4.13
C ILE A 105 -8.86 3.14 -5.46
N VAL A 106 -8.33 4.01 -6.32
CA VAL A 106 -8.94 4.42 -7.60
C VAL A 106 -7.96 4.25 -8.74
N GLU A 107 -8.44 4.03 -9.95
CA GLU A 107 -7.59 4.13 -11.14
C GLU A 107 -7.40 5.62 -11.49
N ALA A 108 -6.15 6.06 -11.58
CA ALA A 108 -5.83 7.46 -11.86
C ALA A 108 -4.68 7.60 -12.88
N TYR A 109 -4.62 8.78 -13.49
CA TYR A 109 -3.58 9.20 -14.43
C TYR A 109 -3.21 10.67 -14.19
N GLU A 110 -2.03 11.07 -14.65
CA GLU A 110 -1.52 12.43 -14.56
C GLU A 110 -1.69 13.14 -15.91
N ARG A 111 -2.10 14.42 -15.89
CA ARG A 111 -2.14 15.29 -17.06
C ARG A 111 -1.92 16.75 -16.65
N GLY A 112 -0.83 17.36 -17.14
CA GLY A 112 -0.55 18.79 -16.94
C GLY A 112 -0.31 19.19 -15.48
N GLY A 113 0.38 18.34 -14.70
CA GLY A 113 0.65 18.52 -13.28
C GLY A 113 -0.53 18.21 -12.36
N ARG A 114 -1.61 17.62 -12.88
CA ARG A 114 -2.85 17.34 -12.14
C ARG A 114 -3.25 15.88 -12.29
N ILE A 115 -3.95 15.36 -11.29
CA ILE A 115 -4.33 13.94 -11.24
C ILE A 115 -5.82 13.80 -11.53
N TYR A 116 -6.15 12.84 -12.39
CA TYR A 116 -7.51 12.58 -12.84
C TYR A 116 -7.87 11.11 -12.67
N THR A 117 -9.15 10.86 -12.47
CA THR A 117 -9.80 9.57 -12.65
C THR A 117 -10.76 9.67 -13.84
N ARG A 118 -11.39 8.56 -14.23
CA ARG A 118 -12.50 8.61 -15.22
C ARG A 118 -13.65 9.52 -14.79
N ALA A 119 -13.85 9.70 -13.47
CA ALA A 119 -14.89 10.56 -12.91
C ALA A 119 -14.47 12.03 -12.78
N GLY A 120 -13.27 12.41 -13.25
CA GLY A 120 -12.77 13.78 -13.17
C GLY A 120 -11.56 13.95 -12.26
N ARG A 121 -11.22 15.23 -12.02
CA ARG A 121 -10.00 15.65 -11.31
C ARG A 121 -10.04 15.26 -9.83
N LEU A 122 -8.94 14.74 -9.31
CA LEU A 122 -8.72 14.61 -7.87
C LEU A 122 -8.19 15.93 -7.29
N THR A 123 -8.80 16.37 -6.20
CA THR A 123 -8.42 17.57 -5.44
C THR A 123 -8.05 17.20 -4.00
N ASN A 124 -7.37 18.10 -3.29
CA ASN A 124 -6.99 17.92 -1.87
C ASN A 124 -6.25 16.60 -1.57
N VAL A 125 -5.52 16.06 -2.56
CA VAL A 125 -4.70 14.86 -2.40
C VAL A 125 -3.49 15.23 -1.55
N ARG A 126 -3.26 14.51 -0.44
CA ARG A 126 -2.07 14.69 0.42
C ARG A 126 -1.05 13.58 0.25
N THR A 127 -1.52 12.37 -0.03
CA THR A 127 -0.69 11.19 -0.22
C THR A 127 -1.25 10.39 -1.38
N LEU A 128 -0.39 10.04 -2.32
CA LEU A 128 -0.72 9.13 -3.40
C LEU A 128 0.49 8.28 -3.73
N VAL A 129 0.28 6.96 -3.78
CA VAL A 129 1.21 6.02 -4.41
C VAL A 129 0.48 5.24 -5.48
N GLN A 130 1.11 5.10 -6.65
CA GLN A 130 0.57 4.33 -7.76
C GLN A 130 1.34 3.02 -7.88
N GLY A 131 0.60 1.92 -7.89
CA GLY A 131 1.13 0.57 -7.99
C GLY A 131 0.28 -0.25 -8.94
N GLY A 132 0.09 -1.51 -8.62
CA GLY A 132 -0.78 -2.42 -9.33
C GLY A 132 -0.18 -3.83 -9.50
N PRO A 133 -0.91 -4.73 -10.16
CA PRO A 133 -2.23 -4.50 -10.75
C PRO A 133 -3.37 -4.39 -9.73
N ARG A 134 -4.58 -4.07 -10.20
CA ARG A 134 -5.81 -4.19 -9.41
C ARG A 134 -5.98 -5.62 -8.93
N LEU A 135 -6.33 -5.82 -7.67
CA LEU A 135 -6.58 -7.15 -7.10
C LEU A 135 -8.07 -7.41 -6.93
N VAL A 136 -8.77 -6.48 -6.28
CA VAL A 136 -10.18 -6.63 -5.92
C VAL A 136 -10.93 -5.37 -6.32
N THR A 137 -12.04 -5.56 -7.03
CA THR A 137 -13.05 -4.53 -7.28
C THR A 137 -14.37 -5.13 -6.88
N ASN A 138 -15.15 -4.36 -6.15
CA ASN A 138 -16.47 -4.81 -5.78
C ASN A 138 -16.56 -6.06 -4.93
N GLY A 139 -15.53 -6.31 -4.10
CA GLY A 139 -15.46 -7.49 -3.25
C GLY A 139 -15.16 -8.76 -4.05
N ARG A 140 -14.91 -8.61 -5.36
CA ARG A 140 -14.62 -9.71 -6.29
C ARG A 140 -13.20 -9.56 -6.81
N VAL A 141 -12.56 -10.70 -7.06
CA VAL A 141 -11.24 -10.73 -7.71
C VAL A 141 -11.36 -10.15 -9.11
N THR A 142 -10.55 -9.14 -9.43
CA THR A 142 -10.56 -8.46 -10.73
C THR A 142 -9.13 -8.15 -11.19
N VAL A 143 -8.29 -9.17 -11.26
CA VAL A 143 -6.89 -9.03 -11.68
C VAL A 143 -6.83 -8.82 -13.19
N HIS A 144 -6.58 -7.57 -13.63
CA HIS A 144 -6.55 -7.19 -15.05
C HIS A 144 -5.20 -6.60 -15.48
N ARG A 145 -4.11 -7.32 -15.15
CA ARG A 145 -2.72 -6.94 -15.41
C ARG A 145 -2.47 -6.40 -16.84
N LYS A 146 -2.95 -7.09 -17.87
CA LYS A 146 -2.73 -6.72 -19.30
C LYS A 146 -3.37 -5.36 -19.63
N ARG A 147 -4.63 -5.15 -19.24
CA ARG A 147 -5.37 -3.89 -19.42
C ARG A 147 -4.67 -2.71 -18.73
N GLU A 148 -3.99 -2.96 -17.62
CA GLU A 148 -3.24 -1.95 -16.88
C GLU A 148 -1.80 -1.77 -17.41
N GLY A 149 -1.41 -2.49 -18.47
CA GLY A 149 -0.12 -2.35 -19.14
C GLY A 149 1.07 -2.88 -18.34
N PHE A 150 0.85 -3.81 -17.42
CA PHE A 150 1.91 -4.53 -16.71
C PHE A 150 2.41 -5.70 -17.56
N ARG A 151 3.69 -6.07 -17.45
CA ARG A 151 4.32 -7.18 -18.21
C ARG A 151 4.16 -8.53 -17.48
N GLY A 152 4.54 -9.62 -18.14
CA GLY A 152 4.30 -11.00 -17.69
C GLY A 152 5.01 -11.37 -16.38
N ASP A 153 6.15 -10.76 -16.11
CA ASP A 153 6.94 -10.88 -14.88
C ASP A 153 6.12 -10.58 -13.62
N VAL A 154 5.24 -9.58 -13.65
CA VAL A 154 4.35 -9.21 -12.53
C VAL A 154 3.33 -10.32 -12.20
N ALA A 155 3.09 -11.28 -13.10
CA ALA A 155 2.18 -12.41 -12.86
C ALA A 155 2.86 -13.69 -12.35
N ARG A 156 4.20 -13.67 -12.15
CA ARG A 156 4.91 -14.83 -11.59
C ARG A 156 4.44 -15.08 -10.15
N ARG A 157 4.45 -16.35 -9.73
CA ARG A 157 4.32 -16.69 -8.31
C ARG A 157 5.52 -16.11 -7.57
N THR A 158 5.26 -15.22 -6.62
CA THR A 158 6.34 -14.50 -5.93
C THR A 158 5.86 -13.90 -4.60
N ASN A 159 6.69 -13.07 -3.97
CA ASN A 159 6.31 -12.31 -2.79
C ASN A 159 5.48 -11.08 -3.20
N HIS A 160 4.35 -10.89 -2.54
CA HIS A 160 3.46 -9.76 -2.80
C HIS A 160 3.22 -8.95 -1.54
N VAL A 161 3.12 -7.63 -1.73
CA VAL A 161 2.59 -6.68 -0.77
C VAL A 161 1.44 -5.91 -1.42
N GLY A 162 0.44 -5.55 -0.64
CA GLY A 162 -0.76 -4.92 -1.17
C GLY A 162 -1.53 -4.11 -0.15
N LEU A 163 -2.44 -3.29 -0.68
CA LEU A 163 -3.34 -2.45 0.09
C LEU A 163 -4.78 -2.80 -0.23
N GLY A 164 -5.64 -2.79 0.78
CA GLY A 164 -7.07 -3.03 0.64
C GLY A 164 -7.91 -2.02 1.42
N ILE A 165 -9.17 -1.89 1.06
CA ILE A 165 -10.17 -1.11 1.80
C ILE A 165 -11.41 -1.97 1.93
N THR A 166 -11.86 -2.20 3.16
CA THR A 166 -13.09 -2.96 3.46
C THR A 166 -14.35 -2.12 3.23
N ALA A 167 -15.53 -2.75 3.24
CA ALA A 167 -16.81 -2.02 3.18
C ALA A 167 -16.95 -0.97 4.30
N SER A 168 -16.44 -1.28 5.50
CA SER A 168 -16.41 -0.35 6.65
C SER A 168 -15.36 0.78 6.54
N GLY A 169 -14.68 0.92 5.40
CA GLY A 169 -13.64 1.95 5.20
C GLY A 169 -12.29 1.65 5.85
N ARG A 170 -12.15 0.54 6.60
CA ARG A 170 -10.85 0.13 7.18
C ARG A 170 -9.85 -0.24 6.09
N VAL A 171 -8.62 0.22 6.27
CA VAL A 171 -7.47 -0.07 5.40
C VAL A 171 -6.82 -1.37 5.82
N LEU A 172 -6.48 -2.20 4.83
CA LEU A 172 -5.72 -3.43 4.95
C LEU A 172 -4.32 -3.21 4.38
N ILE A 173 -3.28 -3.63 5.11
CA ILE A 173 -1.93 -3.86 4.57
C ILE A 173 -1.65 -5.34 4.70
N VAL A 174 -1.32 -5.99 3.58
CA VAL A 174 -1.11 -7.44 3.53
C VAL A 174 0.20 -7.73 2.83
N ALA A 175 0.96 -8.67 3.39
CA ALA A 175 2.13 -9.25 2.78
C ALA A 175 1.99 -10.78 2.74
N GLN A 176 2.32 -11.40 1.61
CA GLN A 176 2.24 -12.84 1.43
C GLN A 176 3.40 -13.35 0.55
N ARG A 177 3.96 -14.51 0.91
CA ARG A 177 5.10 -15.11 0.20
C ARG A 177 4.62 -16.17 -0.79
N ASN A 178 5.37 -16.30 -1.89
CA ASN A 178 5.22 -17.39 -2.85
C ASN A 178 3.77 -17.62 -3.34
N VAL A 179 3.06 -16.55 -3.71
CA VAL A 179 1.70 -16.61 -4.26
C VAL A 179 1.61 -15.94 -5.61
N THR A 180 0.63 -16.34 -6.41
CA THR A 180 0.18 -15.63 -7.60
C THR A 180 -0.67 -14.41 -7.22
N LEU A 181 -0.86 -13.48 -8.15
CA LEU A 181 -1.77 -12.35 -7.97
C LEU A 181 -3.21 -12.79 -7.69
N GLN A 182 -3.66 -13.90 -8.29
CA GLN A 182 -5.01 -14.43 -8.09
C GLN A 182 -5.18 -14.97 -6.67
N GLU A 183 -4.22 -15.76 -6.17
CA GLU A 183 -4.20 -16.24 -4.79
C GLU A 183 -4.16 -15.05 -3.81
N PHE A 184 -3.33 -14.05 -4.09
CA PHE A 184 -3.22 -12.84 -3.26
C PHE A 184 -4.53 -12.01 -3.26
N ALA A 185 -5.18 -11.86 -4.41
CA ALA A 185 -6.48 -11.21 -4.50
C ALA A 185 -7.55 -11.95 -3.68
N ARG A 186 -7.56 -13.29 -3.71
CA ARG A 186 -8.47 -14.11 -2.88
C ARG A 186 -8.20 -13.91 -1.39
N THR A 187 -6.95 -13.72 -0.97
CA THR A 187 -6.63 -13.32 0.42
C THR A 187 -7.29 -12.00 0.79
N PHE A 188 -7.25 -10.97 -0.06
CA PHE A 188 -7.95 -9.71 0.21
C PHE A 188 -9.47 -9.87 0.31
N VAL A 189 -10.09 -10.67 -0.57
CA VAL A 189 -11.53 -10.97 -0.49
C VAL A 189 -11.88 -11.63 0.84
N ARG A 190 -11.12 -12.66 1.27
CA ARG A 190 -11.30 -13.33 2.57
C ARG A 190 -11.16 -12.38 3.76
N LEU A 191 -10.30 -11.36 3.65
CA LEU A 191 -10.13 -10.31 4.68
C LEU A 191 -11.22 -9.22 4.63
N GLY A 192 -12.21 -9.35 3.74
CA GLY A 192 -13.34 -8.43 3.60
C GLY A 192 -13.03 -7.18 2.77
N ALA A 193 -12.00 -7.22 1.92
CA ALA A 193 -11.67 -6.09 1.06
C ALA A 193 -12.75 -5.88 -0.01
N ARG A 194 -13.22 -4.64 -0.12
CA ARG A 194 -14.13 -4.17 -1.18
C ARG A 194 -13.37 -3.57 -2.36
N GLN A 195 -12.18 -3.04 -2.10
CA GLN A 195 -11.20 -2.59 -3.08
C GLN A 195 -9.82 -3.09 -2.64
N ALA A 196 -8.98 -3.57 -3.55
CA ALA A 196 -7.58 -3.87 -3.24
C ALA A 196 -6.67 -3.69 -4.46
N MET A 197 -5.41 -3.40 -4.22
CA MET A 197 -4.36 -3.27 -5.23
C MET A 197 -3.06 -3.92 -4.74
N ASN A 198 -2.30 -4.46 -5.68
CA ASN A 198 -0.94 -4.91 -5.46
C ASN A 198 0.02 -3.71 -5.49
N LEU A 199 1.16 -3.84 -4.83
CA LEU A 199 2.29 -2.92 -4.90
C LEU A 199 3.48 -3.61 -5.59
N ASP A 200 4.62 -2.93 -5.69
CA ASP A 200 5.81 -3.57 -6.29
C ASP A 200 6.20 -4.85 -5.53
N GLY A 201 6.33 -5.95 -6.27
CA GLY A 201 6.41 -7.31 -5.75
C GLY A 201 7.82 -7.90 -5.85
N GLY A 202 7.91 -9.22 -5.78
CA GLY A 202 9.16 -9.92 -6.02
C GLY A 202 10.24 -9.63 -4.97
N HIS A 203 11.48 -9.47 -5.43
CA HIS A 203 12.60 -9.10 -4.57
C HIS A 203 12.46 -7.69 -3.97
N SER A 204 11.63 -6.83 -4.58
CA SER A 204 11.33 -5.49 -4.09
C SER A 204 10.31 -5.51 -2.94
N ALA A 205 9.49 -6.56 -2.85
CA ALA A 205 8.42 -6.66 -1.85
C ALA A 205 9.00 -6.52 -0.45
N THR A 206 8.65 -5.41 0.20
CA THR A 206 9.20 -5.01 1.49
C THR A 206 8.09 -4.56 2.42
N LEU A 207 8.09 -5.14 3.63
CA LEU A 207 7.24 -4.71 4.73
C LEU A 207 8.08 -4.67 6.00
N ALA A 208 8.09 -3.52 6.67
CA ALA A 208 8.64 -3.37 8.01
C ALA A 208 7.56 -2.90 8.99
N VAL A 209 7.65 -3.40 10.22
CA VAL A 209 6.71 -3.13 11.31
C VAL A 209 7.50 -2.85 12.57
N ASN A 210 7.27 -1.70 13.19
CA ASN A 210 7.98 -1.22 14.39
C ASN A 210 9.50 -1.33 14.22
N GLY A 211 10.01 -0.83 13.08
CA GLY A 211 11.43 -0.85 12.73
C GLY A 211 12.01 -2.21 12.32
N ARG A 212 11.22 -3.31 12.39
CA ARG A 212 11.69 -4.66 12.04
C ARG A 212 11.16 -5.09 10.67
N VAL A 213 12.05 -5.55 9.80
CA VAL A 213 11.69 -6.09 8.48
C VAL A 213 10.97 -7.44 8.65
N ARG A 214 9.78 -7.57 8.08
CA ARG A 214 8.96 -8.79 8.07
C ARG A 214 9.03 -9.51 6.72
N LEU A 215 9.18 -8.74 5.65
CA LEU A 215 9.35 -9.23 4.29
C LEU A 215 10.36 -8.36 3.55
N GLY A 216 11.19 -8.97 2.70
CA GLY A 216 12.13 -8.27 1.83
C GLY A 216 13.45 -7.90 2.49
N SER A 217 14.24 -7.08 1.79
CA SER A 217 15.55 -6.58 2.24
C SER A 217 15.46 -5.34 3.13
N GLY A 218 14.27 -4.77 3.30
CA GLY A 218 14.09 -3.49 3.99
C GLY A 218 14.41 -2.27 3.13
N ARG A 219 14.87 -2.44 1.88
CA ARG A 219 15.18 -1.33 0.97
C ARG A 219 13.91 -0.68 0.45
N ILE A 220 13.77 0.63 0.65
CA ILE A 220 12.66 1.44 0.17
C ILE A 220 13.21 2.62 -0.63
N LEU A 221 12.71 2.79 -1.85
CA LEU A 221 12.91 4.00 -2.66
C LEU A 221 11.63 4.84 -2.66
N ALA A 222 10.51 4.19 -2.95
CA ALA A 222 9.18 4.77 -2.95
C ALA A 222 8.22 3.85 -2.19
N GLY A 223 7.48 4.40 -1.24
CA GLY A 223 6.66 3.60 -0.34
C GLY A 223 5.57 4.39 0.37
N LEU A 224 4.94 3.71 1.32
CA LEU A 224 3.94 4.26 2.21
C LEU A 224 4.40 4.00 3.65
N ALA A 225 4.46 5.06 4.44
CA ALA A 225 4.64 5.01 5.88
C ALA A 225 3.30 5.29 6.57
N ILE A 226 3.00 4.47 7.58
CA ILE A 226 1.75 4.52 8.34
C ILE A 226 2.12 4.66 9.81
N GLN A 227 1.60 5.70 10.45
CA GLN A 227 1.84 6.01 11.85
C GLN A 227 0.52 6.11 12.59
N ARG A 228 0.42 5.54 13.79
CA ARG A 228 -0.75 5.75 14.66
C ARG A 228 -0.89 7.23 15.02
N THR A 229 -2.11 7.75 14.95
CA THR A 229 -2.42 9.06 15.50
C THR A 229 -2.39 8.96 17.01
N LEU A 230 -1.49 9.69 17.67
CA LEU A 230 -1.54 9.84 19.12
C LEU A 230 -2.87 10.52 19.49
N LYS A 231 -3.65 9.93 20.41
CA LYS A 231 -4.70 10.69 21.08
C LYS A 231 -3.98 11.83 21.81
N ARG A 232 -4.31 13.09 21.49
CA ARG A 232 -3.97 14.20 22.38
C ARG A 232 -4.55 13.84 23.74
N ARG A 233 -3.69 13.71 24.75
CA ARG A 233 -4.15 13.76 26.13
C ARG A 233 -4.81 15.13 26.29
N GLY A 234 -6.10 15.13 26.63
CA GLY A 234 -6.72 16.29 27.24
C GLY A 234 -6.10 16.54 28.60
#